data_AF-A0A094FM31-F1
#
_entry.id   AF-A0A094FM31-F1
#
_cell.length_a   1.000
_cell.length_b   1.000
_cell.length_c   1.000
_cell.angle_alpha   90.00
_cell.angle_beta   90.00
_cell.angle_gamma   90.00
#
_symmetry.space_group_name_H-M   'P 1'
#
loop_
_entity.id
_entity.type
_entity.pdbx_description
1 polymer ?
#
loop_
_entity_poly.entity_id
_entity_poly.type
_entity_poly.pdbx_seq_one_letter_code
_entity_poly.pdbx_strand_id
1 'polypeptide(L)'
;MSTQDSTSIPLSTAHVHAPYKLLELPPDLVALLESDSPPTLHLTPGTGTPHALLSTPTGTYRLQQKNTSNPLMLLRPSISSEAGSEGGDGADGGPGCASVCVVARIEDTLELLPYDPAAEAAAPAKAKAGKWHEKFAASRSKK
;
A
#
# COMPACT_ATOMS: atom_id res chain seq x y z
N MET A 1 -20.27 11.27 40.32
CA MET A 1 -19.00 11.91 39.89
C MET A 1 -18.35 10.95 38.91
N SER A 2 -18.49 11.20 37.60
CA SER A 2 -17.97 10.32 36.55
C SER A 2 -16.56 10.81 36.16
N THR A 3 -15.53 10.07 36.52
CA THR A 3 -14.13 10.32 36.15
C THR A 3 -13.82 9.67 34.80
N GLN A 4 -14.52 10.08 33.75
CA GLN A 4 -14.05 9.77 32.41
C GLN A 4 -13.02 10.82 32.04
N ASP A 5 -11.74 10.53 32.33
CA ASP A 5 -10.65 11.17 31.62
C ASP A 5 -10.78 10.76 30.14
N SER A 6 -11.44 11.61 29.35
CA SER A 6 -11.55 11.41 27.91
C SER A 6 -10.19 11.71 27.29
N THR A 7 -9.28 10.75 27.30
CA THR A 7 -8.00 10.81 26.58
C THR A 7 -8.27 10.68 25.08
N SER A 8 -8.84 11.72 24.46
CA SER A 8 -9.03 11.80 23.02
C SER A 8 -7.71 12.15 22.35
N ILE A 9 -7.32 11.39 21.32
CA ILE A 9 -6.17 11.73 20.47
C ILE A 9 -6.71 12.49 19.25
N PRO A 10 -6.31 13.76 19.05
CA PRO A 10 -6.71 14.54 17.88
C PRO A 10 -6.28 13.88 16.58
N LEU A 11 -7.22 13.78 15.62
CA LEU A 11 -6.98 13.25 14.29
C LEU A 11 -7.13 14.36 13.24
N SER A 12 -6.07 14.59 12.47
CA SER A 12 -6.05 15.53 11.35
C SER A 12 -5.84 14.79 10.03
N THR A 13 -6.17 15.43 8.90
CA THR A 13 -5.90 14.89 7.55
C THR A 13 -4.95 15.81 6.81
N ALA A 14 -3.86 15.26 6.25
CA ALA A 14 -2.93 16.04 5.44
C ALA A 14 -3.63 16.56 4.17
N HIS A 15 -3.36 17.81 3.80
CA HIS A 15 -3.91 18.42 2.59
C HIS A 15 -3.30 17.83 1.30
N VAL A 16 -2.04 17.41 1.37
CA VAL A 16 -1.32 16.76 0.27
C VAL A 16 -1.05 15.32 0.68
N HIS A 17 -1.66 14.38 -0.05
CA HIS A 17 -1.39 12.97 0.11
C HIS A 17 -0.13 12.61 -0.67
N ALA A 18 0.89 12.12 0.02
CA ALA A 18 2.08 11.59 -0.63
C ALA A 18 1.76 10.26 -1.32
N PRO A 19 2.45 9.90 -2.42
CA PRO A 19 2.17 8.71 -3.22
C PRO A 19 2.69 7.43 -2.54
N TYR A 20 2.22 7.17 -1.33
CA TYR A 20 2.55 5.94 -0.60
C TYR A 20 1.82 4.75 -1.19
N LYS A 21 2.53 3.61 -1.26
CA LYS A 21 1.99 2.30 -1.59
C LYS A 21 2.45 1.31 -0.53
N LEU A 22 1.61 0.32 -0.24
CA LEU A 22 1.93 -0.76 0.69
C LEU A 22 2.41 -1.96 -0.11
N LEU A 23 3.58 -2.48 0.27
CA LEU A 23 4.19 -3.67 -0.31
C LEU A 23 4.22 -4.76 0.76
N GLU A 24 3.61 -5.91 0.47
CA GLU A 24 3.66 -7.10 1.32
C GLU A 24 5.02 -7.78 1.15
N LEU A 25 5.77 -7.90 2.24
CA LEU A 25 7.12 -8.46 2.23
C LEU A 25 7.11 -9.91 2.73
N PRO A 26 7.59 -10.86 1.92
CA PRO A 26 7.91 -12.22 2.36
C PRO A 26 8.89 -12.23 3.55
N PRO A 27 8.80 -13.22 4.48
CA PRO A 27 9.63 -13.26 5.68
C PRO A 27 11.15 -13.25 5.43
N ASP A 28 11.59 -13.89 4.35
CA ASP A 28 12.98 -13.90 3.90
C ASP A 28 13.47 -12.50 3.48
N LEU A 29 12.62 -11.71 2.81
CA LEU A 29 12.94 -10.33 2.46
C LEU A 29 12.91 -9.40 3.67
N VAL A 30 12.02 -9.63 4.63
CA VAL A 30 12.04 -8.88 5.91
C VAL A 30 13.37 -9.12 6.63
N ALA A 31 13.76 -10.40 6.81
CA ALA A 31 15.02 -10.75 7.45
C ALA A 31 16.25 -10.16 6.71
N LEU A 32 16.19 -10.11 5.38
CA LEU A 32 17.23 -9.50 4.56
C LEU A 32 17.33 -7.98 4.76
N LEU A 33 16.19 -7.28 4.82
CA LEU A 33 16.13 -5.84 5.04
C LEU A 33 16.47 -5.42 6.48
N GLU A 34 16.25 -6.31 7.45
CA GLU A 34 16.61 -6.12 8.87
C GLU A 34 18.03 -6.58 9.20
N SER A 35 18.77 -7.16 8.24
CA SER A 35 20.15 -7.61 8.45
C SER A 35 21.12 -6.44 8.64
N ASP A 36 22.30 -6.72 9.21
CA ASP A 36 23.33 -5.70 9.47
C ASP A 36 23.83 -4.97 8.20
N SER A 37 23.70 -5.62 7.04
CA SER A 37 24.08 -5.07 5.74
C SER A 37 22.93 -5.25 4.74
N PRO A 38 21.86 -4.44 4.83
CA PRO A 38 20.70 -4.61 3.99
C PRO A 38 21.05 -4.24 2.54
N PRO A 39 20.75 -5.10 1.56
CA PRO A 39 21.03 -4.81 0.16
C PRO A 39 20.05 -3.78 -0.42
N THR A 40 20.50 -3.02 -1.40
CA THR A 40 19.60 -2.18 -2.21
C THR A 40 18.76 -3.05 -3.12
N LEU A 41 17.43 -2.96 -2.99
CA LEU A 41 16.50 -3.67 -3.87
C LEU A 41 16.18 -2.82 -5.10
N HIS A 42 16.06 -3.47 -6.26
CA HIS A 42 15.81 -2.78 -7.53
C HIS A 42 14.50 -3.23 -8.15
N LEU A 43 13.70 -2.26 -8.58
CA LEU A 43 12.50 -2.46 -9.37
C LEU A 43 12.80 -2.25 -10.86
N THR A 44 12.53 -3.27 -11.67
CA THR A 44 12.71 -3.22 -13.13
C THR A 44 11.39 -3.53 -13.84
N PRO A 45 11.08 -2.88 -14.97
CA PRO A 45 9.94 -3.28 -15.78
C PRO A 45 10.10 -4.72 -16.28
N GLY A 46 9.03 -5.52 -16.27
CA GLY A 46 9.02 -6.83 -16.89
C GLY A 46 9.16 -6.73 -18.41
N THR A 47 10.01 -7.57 -19.00
CA THR A 47 10.17 -7.60 -20.46
C THR A 47 8.97 -8.29 -21.10
N GLY A 48 8.10 -7.52 -21.76
CA GLY A 48 6.94 -8.07 -22.49
C GLY A 48 5.70 -8.36 -21.63
N THR A 49 5.73 -8.02 -20.33
CA THR A 49 4.58 -8.11 -19.42
C THR A 49 4.30 -6.76 -18.76
N PRO A 50 3.05 -6.46 -18.37
CA PRO A 50 2.70 -5.17 -17.75
C PRO A 50 3.08 -5.09 -16.27
N HIS A 51 3.90 -6.03 -15.77
CA HIS A 51 4.21 -6.15 -14.34
C HIS A 51 5.64 -5.65 -14.06
N ALA A 52 5.83 -5.03 -12.90
CA ALA A 52 7.17 -4.71 -12.40
C ALA A 52 7.77 -5.94 -11.70
N LEU A 53 9.09 -6.05 -11.75
CA LEU A 53 9.87 -7.10 -11.09
C LEU A 53 10.75 -6.48 -10.01
N LEU A 54 10.78 -7.09 -8.82
CA LEU A 54 11.70 -6.78 -7.74
C LEU A 54 12.83 -7.81 -7.76
N SER A 55 14.05 -7.35 -8.01
CA SER A 55 15.23 -8.20 -7.98
C SER A 55 15.89 -8.12 -6.60
N THR A 56 16.17 -9.29 -6.03
CA THR A 56 16.82 -9.45 -4.72
C THR A 56 17.98 -10.44 -4.87
N PRO A 57 18.96 -10.47 -3.94
CA PRO A 57 20.07 -11.41 -4.01
C PRO A 57 19.65 -12.88 -4.00
N THR A 58 18.48 -13.19 -3.41
CA THR A 58 17.96 -14.56 -3.26
C THR A 58 17.02 -14.98 -4.39
N GLY A 59 16.49 -14.03 -5.16
CA GLY A 59 15.56 -14.31 -6.25
C GLY A 59 14.86 -13.08 -6.80
N THR A 60 14.00 -13.31 -7.78
CA THR A 60 13.20 -12.26 -8.42
C THR A 60 11.73 -12.47 -8.09
N TYR A 61 11.04 -11.38 -7.78
CA TYR A 61 9.60 -11.37 -7.47
C TYR A 61 8.86 -10.50 -8.47
N ARG A 62 7.68 -10.92 -8.92
CA ARG A 62 6.77 -10.05 -9.68
C ARG A 62 5.82 -9.33 -8.73
N LEU A 63 5.56 -8.06 -9.03
CA LEU A 63 4.61 -7.25 -8.28
C LEU A 63 3.20 -7.48 -8.82
N GLN A 64 2.27 -7.81 -7.92
CA GLN A 64 0.86 -7.93 -8.22
C GLN A 64 0.06 -6.93 -7.40
N GLN A 65 -0.75 -6.11 -8.07
CA GLN A 65 -1.68 -5.22 -7.40
C GLN A 65 -2.91 -6.00 -6.93
N LYS A 66 -3.27 -5.82 -5.66
CA LYS A 66 -4.42 -6.43 -5.01
C LYS A 66 -5.27 -5.34 -4.37
N ASN A 67 -6.46 -5.15 -4.92
CA ASN A 67 -7.41 -4.18 -4.39
C ASN A 67 -7.97 -4.66 -3.05
N THR A 68 -8.27 -3.72 -2.16
CA THR A 68 -8.92 -3.99 -0.87
C THR A 68 -10.23 -3.24 -0.78
N SER A 69 -11.26 -3.89 -0.22
CA SER A 69 -12.53 -3.23 0.10
C SER A 69 -12.51 -2.52 1.46
N ASN A 70 -11.43 -2.70 2.24
CA ASN A 70 -11.29 -2.12 3.56
C ASN A 70 -10.57 -0.76 3.47
N PRO A 71 -11.06 0.27 4.17
CA PRO A 71 -10.39 1.56 4.20
C PRO A 71 -9.07 1.45 4.98
N LEU A 72 -7.94 1.55 4.28
CA LEU A 72 -6.62 1.59 4.90
C LEU A 72 -6.12 3.04 4.93
N MET A 73 -5.70 3.49 6.11
CA MET A 73 -5.23 4.86 6.33
C MET A 73 -3.83 4.81 6.94
N LEU A 74 -2.87 5.49 6.31
CA LEU A 74 -1.54 5.67 6.88
C LEU A 74 -1.55 6.88 7.78
N LEU A 75 -1.23 6.65 9.05
CA LEU A 75 -1.16 7.66 10.08
C LEU A 75 0.30 8.01 10.35
N ARG A 76 0.59 9.30 10.43
CA ARG A 76 1.87 9.82 10.90
C ARG A 76 1.64 10.47 12.27
N PRO A 77 2.45 10.16 13.29
CA PRO A 77 2.43 10.91 14.54
C PRO A 77 2.65 12.41 14.30
N SER A 78 1.91 13.24 15.02
CA SER A 78 2.03 14.70 14.98
C SER A 78 1.90 15.29 16.39
N ILE A 79 2.22 16.57 16.52
CA ILE A 79 2.02 17.33 17.75
C ILE A 79 1.07 18.46 17.40
N SER A 80 -0.05 18.56 18.11
CA SER A 80 -1.03 19.62 17.93
C SER A 80 -0.91 20.62 19.06
N SER A 81 -0.92 21.89 18.69
CA SER A 81 -0.98 22.99 19.65
C SER A 81 -2.44 23.37 19.87
N GLU A 82 -3.21 22.49 20.49
CA GLU A 82 -4.53 22.88 21.01
C GLU A 82 -4.36 23.69 22.30
N ALA A 83 -3.99 24.96 22.12
CA ALA A 83 -4.24 25.98 23.12
C ALA A 83 -5.71 26.37 23.01
N GLY A 84 -6.56 25.76 23.83
CA GLY A 84 -7.91 26.24 24.11
C GLY A 84 -7.90 27.54 24.93
N SER A 85 -7.15 28.55 24.49
CA SER A 85 -7.07 29.87 25.13
C SER A 85 -7.40 30.93 24.09
N GLU A 86 -8.69 31.10 23.81
CA GLU A 86 -9.17 32.33 23.21
C GLU A 86 -8.90 33.48 24.21
N GLY A 87 -7.84 34.26 23.95
CA GLY A 87 -7.51 35.48 24.69
C GLY A 87 -6.50 35.27 25.82
N GLY A 88 -5.21 35.44 25.51
CA GLY A 88 -4.16 35.52 26.52
C GLY A 88 -2.88 36.07 25.90
N ASP A 89 -2.67 37.37 26.02
CA ASP A 89 -1.40 38.02 25.76
C ASP A 89 -0.38 37.50 26.79
N GLY A 90 0.58 36.67 26.37
CA GLY A 90 1.56 36.07 27.27
C GLY A 90 2.32 34.90 26.67
N ALA A 91 3.62 35.06 26.51
CA ALA A 91 4.55 34.14 25.85
C ALA A 91 4.90 32.89 26.69
N ASP A 92 3.95 31.97 26.85
CA ASP A 92 4.26 30.62 27.38
C ASP A 92 3.41 29.56 26.64
N GLY A 93 3.99 28.98 25.60
CA GLY A 93 3.36 27.90 24.82
C GLY A 93 3.37 26.61 25.62
N GLY A 94 2.21 26.21 26.15
CA GLY A 94 2.04 24.94 26.85
C GLY A 94 2.52 23.74 26.02
N PRO A 95 2.85 22.60 26.67
CA PRO A 95 3.35 21.42 25.97
C PRO A 95 2.32 20.94 24.94
N GLY A 96 2.75 20.78 23.68
CA GLY A 96 1.89 20.30 22.61
C GLY A 96 1.29 18.93 22.92
N CYS A 97 0.06 18.71 22.47
CA CYS A 97 -0.66 17.46 22.64
C CYS A 97 -0.23 16.44 21.56
N ALA A 98 -0.12 15.17 21.93
CA ALA A 98 0.12 14.09 20.97
C ALA A 98 -1.10 13.95 20.05
N SER A 99 -0.88 14.01 18.74
CA SER A 99 -1.92 13.86 17.72
C SER A 99 -1.48 12.92 16.60
N VAL A 100 -2.41 12.60 15.72
CA VAL A 100 -2.14 11.79 14.52
C VAL A 100 -2.65 12.50 13.27
N CYS A 101 -1.92 12.33 12.18
CA CYS A 101 -2.25 12.90 10.88
C CYS A 101 -2.38 11.81 9.82
N VAL A 102 -3.50 11.78 9.10
CA VAL A 102 -3.71 10.89 7.95
C VAL A 102 -2.87 11.41 6.79
N VAL A 103 -1.84 10.66 6.40
CA VAL A 103 -0.93 11.04 5.30
C VAL A 103 -1.29 10.39 3.97
N ALA A 104 -1.96 9.23 3.98
CA ALA A 104 -2.45 8.58 2.77
C ALA A 104 -3.64 7.68 3.06
N ARG A 105 -4.48 7.49 2.04
CA ARG A 105 -5.51 6.46 1.99
C ARG A 105 -5.11 5.45 0.92
N ILE A 106 -5.17 4.18 1.27
CA ILE A 106 -4.66 3.08 0.45
C ILE A 106 -5.86 2.22 0.02
N GLU A 107 -6.05 2.11 -1.30
CA GLU A 107 -7.14 1.34 -1.92
C GLU A 107 -6.65 0.00 -2.50
N ASP A 108 -5.33 -0.13 -2.65
CA ASP A 108 -4.66 -1.31 -3.16
C ASP A 108 -3.34 -1.56 -2.42
N THR A 109 -2.96 -2.82 -2.41
CA THR A 109 -1.70 -3.33 -1.85
C THR A 109 -0.93 -4.00 -2.97
N LEU A 110 0.39 -4.06 -2.83
CA LEU A 110 1.28 -4.75 -3.75
C LEU A 110 1.74 -6.04 -3.08
N GLU A 111 1.49 -7.16 -3.73
CA GLU A 111 1.95 -8.49 -3.32
C GLU A 111 3.18 -8.89 -4.15
N LEU A 112 4.13 -9.57 -3.51
CA LEU A 112 5.31 -10.12 -4.16
C LEU A 112 5.12 -11.62 -4.39
N LEU A 113 5.13 -12.02 -5.66
CA LEU A 113 5.07 -13.43 -6.05
C LEU A 113 6.40 -13.88 -6.64
N PRO A 114 6.92 -15.06 -6.29
CA PRO A 114 8.12 -15.59 -6.92
C PRO A 114 7.99 -15.59 -8.45
N TYR A 115 9.02 -15.10 -9.13
CA TYR A 115 9.06 -15.01 -10.58
C TYR A 115 10.15 -15.94 -11.12
N ASP A 116 9.72 -16.91 -11.93
CA ASP A 116 10.62 -17.77 -12.70
C ASP A 116 10.48 -17.41 -14.20
N PRO A 117 11.51 -16.83 -14.82
CA PRO A 117 11.45 -16.45 -16.23
C PRO A 117 11.26 -17.64 -17.17
N ALA A 118 11.76 -18.84 -16.80
CA ALA A 118 11.60 -20.03 -17.62
C ALA A 118 10.14 -20.53 -17.59
N ALA A 119 9.51 -20.50 -16.42
CA ALA A 119 8.10 -20.84 -16.27
C ALA A 119 7.18 -19.83 -16.98
N GLU A 120 7.50 -18.53 -16.91
CA GLU A 120 6.73 -17.47 -17.58
C GLU A 120 6.84 -17.59 -19.13
N ALA A 121 8.02 -17.93 -19.65
CA ALA A 121 8.23 -18.17 -21.09
C ALA A 121 7.56 -19.46 -21.59
N ALA A 122 7.45 -20.48 -20.72
CA ALA A 122 6.77 -21.74 -21.02
C ALA A 122 5.24 -21.67 -20.83
N ALA A 123 4.73 -20.62 -20.17
CA ALA A 123 3.31 -20.45 -19.98
C ALA A 123 2.63 -20.29 -21.36
N PRO A 124 1.58 -21.07 -21.67
CA PRO A 124 0.88 -20.92 -22.93
C PRO A 124 0.35 -19.50 -23.01
N ALA A 125 0.79 -18.74 -24.01
CA ALA A 125 0.23 -17.43 -24.33
C ALA A 125 -1.29 -17.59 -24.30
N LYS A 126 -2.00 -16.90 -23.39
CA LYS A 126 -3.44 -17.05 -23.20
C LYS A 126 -4.09 -17.00 -24.57
N ALA A 127 -4.41 -18.17 -25.13
CA ALA A 127 -5.13 -18.26 -26.37
C ALA A 127 -6.38 -17.43 -26.15
N LYS A 128 -6.71 -16.54 -27.09
CA LYS A 128 -7.90 -15.70 -27.03
C LYS A 128 -9.11 -16.62 -26.97
N ALA A 129 -9.43 -17.11 -25.77
CA ALA A 129 -10.61 -17.91 -25.51
C ALA A 129 -11.76 -17.01 -25.93
N GLY A 130 -12.47 -17.45 -26.97
CA GLY A 130 -13.42 -16.66 -27.75
C GLY A 130 -14.18 -15.69 -26.87
N LYS A 131 -14.18 -14.43 -27.29
CA LYS A 131 -14.79 -13.31 -26.56
C LYS A 131 -16.15 -13.78 -26.06
N TRP A 132 -16.41 -13.63 -24.77
CA TRP A 132 -17.65 -14.07 -24.12
C TRP A 132 -18.89 -13.75 -24.99
N HIS A 133 -18.94 -12.58 -25.61
CA HIS A 133 -19.96 -12.18 -26.58
C HIS A 133 -20.23 -13.17 -27.73
N GLU A 134 -19.23 -13.87 -28.28
CA GLU A 134 -19.41 -14.93 -29.29
C GLU A 134 -20.10 -16.17 -28.70
N LYS A 135 -19.73 -16.60 -27.48
CA LYS A 135 -20.29 -17.79 -26.84
C LYS A 135 -21.78 -17.60 -26.46
N PHE A 136 -22.20 -16.38 -26.16
CA PHE A 136 -23.60 -16.06 -25.85
C PHE A 136 -24.45 -15.71 -27.08
N ALA A 137 -23.85 -15.21 -28.16
CA ALA A 137 -24.55 -15.03 -29.42
C ALA A 137 -24.88 -16.37 -30.07
N ALA A 138 -23.95 -17.33 -30.02
CA ALA A 138 -24.12 -18.67 -30.59
C ALA A 138 -25.30 -19.45 -29.98
N SER A 139 -25.68 -19.19 -28.71
CA SER A 139 -26.81 -19.86 -28.07
C SER A 139 -28.19 -19.33 -28.49
N ARG A 140 -28.26 -18.17 -29.17
CA ARG A 140 -29.54 -17.58 -29.67
C ARG A 140 -29.87 -17.99 -31.10
N SER A 141 -28.91 -18.44 -31.88
CA SER A 141 -29.11 -18.82 -33.29
C SER A 141 -29.65 -20.24 -33.49
N LYS A 142 -29.91 -20.98 -32.41
CA LYS A 142 -30.50 -22.32 -32.45
C LYS A 142 -31.97 -22.24 -32.03
N LYS A 143 -32.83 -21.76 -32.93
CA LYS A 143 -34.27 -21.94 -32.85
C LYS A 143 -34.84 -22.15 -34.24
#